data_AF-A0AAV9UJ07-F1
#
_entry.id   AF-A0AAV9UJ07-F1
#
_cell.length_a   1.000
_cell.length_b   1.000
_cell.length_c   1.000
_cell.angle_alpha   90.00
_cell.angle_beta   90.00
_cell.angle_gamma   90.00
#
_symmetry.space_group_name_H-M   'P 1'
#
loop_
_entity.id
_entity.type
_entity.pdbx_description
1 polymer ?
#
loop_
_entity_poly.entity_id
_entity_poly.type
_entity_poly.pdbx_seq_one_letter_code
_entity_poly.pdbx_strand_id
1 'polypeptide(L)'
;MRQCLIYDSHEQGARLIGIEYLITEKIFSTLPEAEKKLWHTHNYEIKSGMLVMPQPSVSPIPAAAWNILEDTEMKELIKMYGKTYHLWQVDRDDVPMGEPQLMLSYTKEEQVPSGLRTALENRDKELGVSTAEKKDRRQGIKKSDTTKHDEVDQAWKKA
;
A
#
# COMPACT_ATOMS: atom_id res chain seq x y z
N MET A 1 5.76 3.93 -15.36
CA MET A 1 6.35 3.38 -14.12
C MET A 1 6.37 4.49 -13.09
N ARG A 2 5.92 4.24 -11.86
CA ARG A 2 6.12 5.16 -10.73
C ARG A 2 7.21 4.57 -9.81
N GLN A 3 7.93 5.46 -9.14
CA GLN A 3 8.96 5.11 -8.16
C GLN A 3 8.59 5.81 -6.87
N CYS A 4 8.53 5.06 -5.78
CA CYS A 4 8.07 5.51 -4.48
C CYS A 4 9.19 5.31 -3.46
N LEU A 5 9.39 6.32 -2.62
CA LEU A 5 10.24 6.24 -1.44
C LEU A 5 9.35 5.93 -0.24
N ILE A 6 9.77 4.98 0.59
CA ILE A 6 9.01 4.57 1.77
C ILE A 6 9.77 5.04 3.01
N TYR A 7 9.07 5.78 3.85
CA TYR A 7 9.58 6.28 5.12
C TYR A 7 8.84 5.61 6.28
N ASP A 8 9.49 5.53 7.45
CA ASP A 8 8.87 4.99 8.66
C ASP A 8 7.80 5.91 9.28
N SER A 9 7.82 7.20 8.93
CA SER A 9 6.85 8.20 9.39
C SER A 9 6.68 9.33 8.38
N HIS A 10 5.68 10.18 8.62
CA HIS A 10 5.42 11.41 7.85
C HIS A 10 6.05 12.66 8.51
N GLU A 11 6.83 12.47 9.58
CA GLU A 11 7.40 13.53 10.40
C GLU A 11 8.77 13.99 9.89
N GLN A 12 9.21 15.16 10.34
CA GLN A 12 10.57 15.61 10.06
C GLN A 12 11.59 14.66 10.68
N GLY A 13 12.58 14.24 9.90
CA GLY A 13 13.60 13.28 10.34
C GLY A 13 13.22 11.82 10.12
N ALA A 14 12.10 11.55 9.43
CA ALA A 14 11.73 10.21 9.01
C ALA A 14 12.87 9.50 8.27
N ARG A 15 13.03 8.22 8.56
CA ARG A 15 14.09 7.38 7.99
C ARG A 15 13.59 6.75 6.70
N LEU A 16 14.41 6.77 5.66
CA LEU A 16 14.13 6.04 4.43
C LEU A 16 14.27 4.54 4.71
N ILE A 17 13.16 3.82 4.69
CA ILE A 17 13.12 2.38 5.01
C ILE A 17 12.96 1.49 3.80
N GLY A 18 12.61 2.03 2.63
CA GLY A 18 12.38 1.20 1.47
C GLY A 18 12.05 1.96 0.21
N ILE A 19 11.86 1.18 -0.85
CA ILE A 19 11.44 1.65 -2.15
C ILE A 19 10.34 0.75 -2.71
N GLU A 20 9.47 1.33 -3.51
CA GLU A 20 8.48 0.60 -4.28
C GLU A 20 8.49 1.05 -5.74
N TYR A 21 8.40 0.07 -6.64
CA TYR A 21 8.16 0.30 -8.06
C TYR A 21 6.73 -0.07 -8.40
N LEU A 22 6.03 0.83 -9.09
CA LEU A 22 4.69 0.59 -9.59
C LEU A 22 4.71 0.53 -11.12
N ILE A 23 4.21 -0.58 -11.67
CA ILE A 23 4.06 -0.77 -13.12
C ILE A 23 2.61 -1.00 -13.50
N THR A 24 2.27 -0.70 -14.75
CA THR A 24 0.94 -0.99 -15.28
C THR A 24 0.80 -2.48 -15.56
N GLU A 25 -0.44 -2.96 -15.60
CA GLU A 25 -0.75 -4.33 -16.00
C GLU A 25 -0.14 -4.72 -17.36
N LYS A 26 -0.10 -3.78 -18.32
CA LYS A 26 0.50 -4.01 -19.64
C LYS A 26 1.96 -4.45 -19.52
N ILE A 27 2.74 -3.83 -18.63
CA ILE A 27 4.14 -4.19 -18.40
C ILE A 27 4.21 -5.49 -17.59
N PHE A 28 3.44 -5.58 -16.52
CA PHE A 28 3.39 -6.78 -15.65
C PHE A 28 3.10 -8.06 -16.45
N SER A 29 2.16 -7.99 -17.39
CA SER A 29 1.76 -9.10 -18.26
C SER A 29 2.89 -9.65 -19.12
N THR A 30 3.93 -8.86 -19.40
CA THR A 30 5.10 -9.26 -20.21
C THR A 30 6.25 -9.81 -19.37
N LEU A 31 6.16 -9.76 -18.03
CA LEU A 31 7.21 -10.25 -17.16
C LEU A 31 7.29 -11.79 -17.18
N PRO A 32 8.49 -12.36 -16.99
CA PRO A 32 8.65 -13.79 -16.75
C PRO A 32 7.91 -14.23 -15.47
N GLU A 33 7.44 -15.48 -15.42
CA GLU A 33 6.71 -16.02 -14.26
C GLU A 33 7.49 -15.96 -12.94
N ALA A 34 8.82 -16.14 -13.01
CA ALA A 34 9.68 -16.00 -11.83
C ALA A 34 9.68 -14.57 -11.29
N GLU A 35 9.66 -13.58 -12.18
CA GLU A 35 9.67 -12.17 -11.82
C GLU A 35 8.32 -11.75 -11.26
N LYS A 36 7.20 -12.18 -11.86
CA LYS A 36 5.82 -11.88 -11.41
C LYS A 36 5.58 -12.19 -9.92
N LYS A 37 6.26 -13.21 -9.37
CA LYS A 37 6.16 -13.61 -7.95
C LYS A 37 6.71 -12.58 -6.98
N LEU A 38 7.49 -11.61 -7.47
CA LEU A 38 8.07 -10.54 -6.66
C LEU A 38 7.18 -9.29 -6.64
N TRP A 39 6.02 -9.33 -7.28
CA TRP A 39 5.07 -8.22 -7.33
C TRP A 39 3.83 -8.58 -6.51
N HIS A 40 3.04 -7.57 -6.14
CA HIS A 40 1.76 -7.73 -5.47
C HIS A 40 0.74 -6.74 -6.02
N THR A 41 -0.54 -6.96 -5.69
CA THR A 41 -1.62 -6.03 -5.98
C THR A 41 -1.94 -5.16 -4.76
N HIS A 42 -2.43 -3.94 -4.96
CA HIS A 42 -2.89 -3.06 -3.87
C HIS A 42 -4.38 -3.24 -3.55
N ASN A 43 -5.00 -4.32 -4.06
CA ASN A 43 -6.45 -4.51 -4.03
C ASN A 43 -7.02 -4.47 -2.61
N TYR A 44 -6.41 -5.25 -1.71
CA TYR A 44 -6.90 -5.34 -0.34
C TYR A 44 -6.64 -4.04 0.41
N GLU A 45 -5.41 -3.50 0.38
CA GLU A 45 -5.04 -2.26 1.07
C GLU A 45 -5.94 -1.08 0.70
N ILE A 46 -6.28 -0.95 -0.59
CA ILE A 46 -7.18 0.11 -1.07
C ILE A 46 -8.61 -0.14 -0.58
N LYS A 47 -9.13 -1.35 -0.80
CA LYS A 47 -10.54 -1.69 -0.52
C LYS A 47 -10.85 -1.85 0.96
N SER A 48 -9.88 -2.22 1.79
CA SER A 48 -10.03 -2.30 3.24
C SER A 48 -10.04 -0.91 3.89
N GLY A 49 -9.70 0.14 3.14
CA GLY A 49 -9.55 1.50 3.67
C GLY A 49 -8.21 1.74 4.37
N MET A 50 -7.31 0.73 4.40
CA MET A 50 -6.02 0.84 5.07
C MET A 50 -5.08 1.80 4.36
N LEU A 51 -5.01 1.78 3.03
CA LEU A 51 -4.18 2.75 2.33
C LEU A 51 -4.86 4.12 2.34
N VAL A 52 -4.17 5.12 2.88
CA VAL A 52 -4.67 6.50 2.93
C VAL A 52 -3.66 7.45 2.33
N MET A 53 -4.15 8.48 1.65
CA MET A 53 -3.33 9.62 1.24
C MET A 53 -3.53 10.73 2.28
N PRO A 54 -2.61 10.90 3.25
CA PRO A 54 -2.76 11.89 4.30
C PRO A 54 -2.83 13.29 3.70
N GLN A 55 -3.79 14.10 4.18
CA GLN A 55 -3.85 15.50 3.82
C GLN A 55 -2.75 16.26 4.57
N PRO A 56 -1.84 16.97 3.87
CA PRO A 56 -0.87 17.82 4.54
C PRO A 56 -1.59 18.86 5.41
N SER A 57 -1.13 19.07 6.64
CA SER A 57 -1.73 20.02 7.59
C SER A 57 -1.79 21.46 7.06
N VAL A 58 -0.87 21.81 6.16
CA VAL A 58 -0.80 23.11 5.48
C VAL A 58 -1.62 23.19 4.18
N SER A 59 -2.32 22.12 3.81
CA SER A 59 -3.08 22.06 2.56
C SER A 59 -4.32 22.98 2.63
N PRO A 60 -4.49 23.92 1.69
CA PRO A 60 -5.67 24.79 1.63
C PRO A 60 -6.92 24.08 1.08
N ILE A 61 -6.81 22.81 0.71
CA ILE A 61 -7.87 22.05 0.06
C ILE A 61 -8.90 21.60 1.11
N PRO A 62 -10.21 21.84 0.92
CA PRO A 62 -11.22 21.31 1.84
C PRO A 62 -11.22 19.78 1.88
N ALA A 63 -11.50 19.18 3.05
CA ALA A 63 -11.45 17.73 3.24
C ALA A 63 -12.31 16.94 2.23
N ALA A 64 -13.47 17.47 1.83
CA ALA A 64 -14.31 16.85 0.81
C ALA A 64 -13.61 16.78 -0.57
N ALA A 65 -12.93 17.85 -0.97
CA ALA A 65 -12.15 17.87 -2.21
C ALA A 65 -10.91 16.96 -2.12
N TRP A 66 -10.25 16.91 -0.96
CA TRP A 66 -9.14 15.99 -0.72
C TRP A 66 -9.55 14.53 -0.86
N ASN A 67 -10.71 14.15 -0.31
CA ASN A 67 -11.26 12.80 -0.44
C ASN A 67 -11.49 12.41 -1.91
N ILE A 68 -11.92 13.33 -2.77
CA ILE A 68 -12.11 13.07 -4.21
C ILE A 68 -10.75 12.84 -4.89
N LEU A 69 -9.73 13.63 -4.55
CA LEU A 69 -8.38 13.46 -5.07
C LEU A 69 -7.79 12.11 -4.65
N GLU A 70 -7.89 11.78 -3.37
CA GLU A 70 -7.46 10.49 -2.84
C GLU A 70 -8.16 9.34 -3.55
N ASP A 71 -9.49 9.37 -3.67
CA ASP A 71 -10.24 8.30 -4.35
C ASP A 71 -9.87 8.18 -5.83
N THR A 72 -9.45 9.27 -6.47
CA THR A 72 -8.95 9.27 -7.85
C THR A 72 -7.59 8.58 -7.93
N GLU A 73 -6.67 8.87 -7.01
CA GLU A 73 -5.40 8.14 -6.93
C GLU A 73 -5.61 6.66 -6.61
N MET A 74 -6.53 6.32 -5.69
CA MET A 74 -6.86 4.92 -5.37
C MET A 74 -7.38 4.15 -6.61
N LYS A 75 -8.19 4.80 -7.46
CA LYS A 75 -8.68 4.20 -8.72
C LYS A 75 -7.56 3.95 -9.73
N GLU A 76 -6.48 4.71 -9.69
CA GLU A 76 -5.32 4.49 -10.54
C GLU A 76 -4.37 3.44 -9.96
N LEU A 77 -4.07 3.52 -8.65
CA LEU A 77 -3.20 2.59 -7.95
C LEU A 77 -3.73 1.15 -7.97
N ILE A 78 -5.04 0.94 -7.87
CA ILE A 78 -5.63 -0.41 -7.88
C ILE A 78 -5.39 -1.17 -9.20
N LYS A 79 -5.03 -0.47 -10.28
CA LYS A 79 -4.72 -1.04 -11.60
C LYS A 79 -3.22 -1.32 -11.80
N MET A 80 -2.40 -1.00 -10.80
CA MET A 80 -0.95 -1.14 -10.84
C MET A 80 -0.49 -2.35 -10.03
N TYR A 81 0.74 -2.78 -10.31
CA TYR A 81 1.43 -3.84 -9.59
C TYR A 81 2.64 -3.24 -8.89
N GLY A 82 2.78 -3.56 -7.60
CA GLY A 82 3.86 -3.07 -6.73
C GLY A 82 4.95 -4.09 -6.52
N LYS A 83 6.21 -3.66 -6.55
CA LYS A 83 7.37 -4.43 -6.08
C LYS A 83 8.09 -3.60 -5.03
N THR A 84 8.01 -4.07 -3.78
CA THR A 84 8.47 -3.30 -2.61
C THR A 84 9.60 -4.02 -1.92
N TYR A 85 10.68 -3.28 -1.63
CA TYR A 85 11.76 -3.74 -0.79
C TYR A 85 11.95 -2.81 0.41
N HIS A 86 11.91 -3.39 1.61
CA HIS A 86 12.36 -2.72 2.82
C HIS A 86 13.86 -2.98 3.02
N LEU A 87 14.61 -1.90 3.22
CA LEU A 87 16.05 -1.87 3.40
C LEU A 87 16.45 -1.72 4.87
N TRP A 88 15.52 -1.30 5.74
CA TRP A 88 15.79 -1.05 7.16
C TRP A 88 14.59 -1.39 8.05
N GLN A 89 14.81 -2.25 9.04
CA GLN A 89 13.88 -2.55 10.14
C GLN A 89 14.17 -1.64 11.34
N VAL A 90 13.59 -0.45 11.32
CA VAL A 90 13.85 0.63 12.28
C VAL A 90 13.39 0.34 13.71
N ASP A 91 12.53 -0.66 13.88
CA ASP A 91 12.03 -1.18 15.14
C ASP A 91 12.95 -2.26 15.74
N ARG A 92 13.90 -2.77 14.96
CA ARG A 92 14.85 -3.80 15.36
C ARG A 92 16.27 -3.28 15.53
N ASP A 93 16.74 -2.43 14.60
CA ASP A 93 18.14 -2.01 14.51
C ASP A 93 18.28 -0.48 14.36
N ASP A 94 19.33 0.10 14.96
CA ASP A 94 19.65 1.52 14.89
C ASP A 94 20.23 1.97 13.52
N VAL A 95 20.65 1.02 12.69
CA VAL A 95 21.15 1.25 11.32
C VAL A 95 20.60 0.18 10.37
N PRO A 96 20.59 0.41 9.05
CA PRO A 96 20.18 -0.60 8.06
C PRO A 96 21.07 -1.84 8.10
N MET A 97 20.59 -2.91 8.72
CA MET A 97 21.31 -4.17 8.89
C MET A 97 20.67 -5.29 8.08
N GLY A 98 21.53 -6.09 7.42
CA GLY A 98 21.12 -7.27 6.66
C GLY A 98 20.69 -6.97 5.22
N GLU A 99 20.02 -7.94 4.61
CA GLU A 99 19.59 -7.86 3.21
C GLU A 99 18.21 -7.21 3.06
N PRO A 100 17.94 -6.54 1.92
CA PRO A 100 16.61 -6.06 1.57
C PRO A 100 15.53 -7.16 1.67
N GLN A 101 14.42 -6.84 2.32
CA GLN A 101 13.28 -7.74 2.47
C GLN A 101 12.21 -7.40 1.45
N LEU A 102 11.78 -8.41 0.66
CA LEU A 102 10.63 -8.27 -0.22
C LEU A 102 9.37 -8.15 0.62
N MET A 103 8.63 -7.07 0.41
CA MET A 103 7.34 -6.83 1.08
C MET A 103 6.20 -7.07 0.11
N LEU A 104 5.14 -7.68 0.64
CA LEU A 104 3.97 -8.07 -0.12
C LEU A 104 2.73 -7.53 0.59
N SER A 105 1.72 -7.21 -0.20
CA SER A 105 0.44 -6.74 0.31
C SER A 105 -0.34 -7.86 1.00
N TYR A 106 -1.18 -7.48 1.95
CA TYR A 106 -2.22 -8.38 2.46
C TYR A 106 -3.24 -8.64 1.35
N THR A 107 -3.94 -9.77 1.45
CA THR A 107 -4.92 -10.18 0.43
C THR A 107 -6.30 -10.40 1.03
N LYS A 108 -6.35 -10.67 2.34
CA LYS A 108 -7.55 -10.94 3.11
C LYS A 108 -7.41 -10.46 4.55
N GLU A 109 -8.55 -10.26 5.22
CA GLU A 109 -8.62 -9.76 6.60
C GLU A 109 -7.94 -10.68 7.60
N GLU A 110 -8.00 -12.00 7.40
CA GLU A 110 -7.47 -12.99 8.33
C GLU A 110 -5.94 -12.96 8.41
N GLN A 111 -5.28 -12.35 7.43
CA GLN A 111 -3.83 -12.18 7.40
C GLN A 111 -3.36 -10.97 8.19
N VAL A 112 -4.26 -10.04 8.50
CA VAL A 112 -3.93 -8.80 9.19
C VAL A 112 -3.68 -9.10 10.67
N PRO A 113 -2.45 -8.91 11.18
CA PRO A 113 -2.15 -9.18 12.58
C PRO A 113 -2.88 -8.17 13.49
N SER A 114 -3.24 -8.60 14.70
CA SER A 114 -3.94 -7.75 15.68
C SER A 114 -3.17 -6.46 15.99
N GLY A 115 -1.85 -6.52 16.06
CA GLY A 115 -0.99 -5.34 16.26
C GLY A 115 -1.13 -4.30 15.14
N LEU A 116 -1.36 -4.73 13.90
CA LEU A 116 -1.61 -3.79 12.80
C LEU A 116 -2.95 -3.09 12.95
N ARG A 117 -3.98 -3.75 13.48
CA ARG A 117 -5.28 -3.11 13.75
C ARG A 117 -5.15 -1.97 14.76
N THR A 118 -4.41 -2.20 15.85
CA THR A 118 -4.10 -1.13 16.82
C THR A 118 -3.30 0.01 16.19
N ALA A 119 -2.32 -0.30 15.33
CA ALA A 119 -1.56 0.73 14.60
C ALA A 119 -2.44 1.57 13.67
N LEU A 120 -3.41 0.95 12.98
CA LEU A 120 -4.38 1.65 12.13
C LEU A 120 -5.29 2.58 12.95
N GLU A 121 -5.76 2.15 14.13
CA GLU A 121 -6.56 2.99 15.02
C GLU A 121 -5.79 4.22 15.52
N ASN A 122 -4.50 4.05 15.84
CA ASN A 122 -3.64 5.16 16.24
C ASN A 122 -3.43 6.14 15.09
N ARG A 123 -3.11 5.61 13.89
CA ARG A 123 -2.97 6.42 12.69
C ARG A 123 -4.26 7.19 12.36
N ASP A 124 -5.42 6.56 12.49
CA ASP A 124 -6.72 7.20 12.23
C ASP A 124 -6.95 8.42 13.15
N LYS A 125 -6.58 8.29 14.43
CA LYS A 125 -6.62 9.40 15.39
C LYS A 125 -5.62 10.51 15.03
N GLU A 126 -4.39 10.15 14.70
CA GLU A 126 -3.32 11.09 14.35
C GLU A 126 -3.65 11.90 13.09
N LEU A 127 -4.17 11.23 12.06
CA LEU A 127 -4.48 11.83 10.77
C LEU A 127 -5.91 12.42 10.69
N GLY A 128 -6.76 12.19 11.70
CA GLY A 128 -8.16 12.60 11.68
C GLY A 128 -8.96 11.93 10.56
N VAL A 129 -8.70 10.65 10.28
CA VAL A 129 -9.37 9.87 9.24
C VAL A 129 -10.04 8.62 9.83
N SER A 130 -10.90 7.96 9.06
CA SER A 130 -11.56 6.71 9.44
C SER A 130 -11.34 5.62 8.38
N THR A 131 -10.63 4.56 8.74
CA THR A 131 -10.43 3.37 7.89
C THR A 131 -11.77 2.81 7.41
N ALA A 132 -12.77 2.74 8.30
CA ALA A 132 -14.10 2.22 7.98
C ALA A 132 -14.83 3.11 6.96
N GLU A 133 -14.77 4.43 7.10
CA GLU A 133 -15.39 5.34 6.12
C GLU A 133 -14.69 5.27 4.76
N LYS A 134 -13.35 5.14 4.74
CA LYS A 134 -12.60 4.93 3.49
C LYS A 134 -13.02 3.62 2.82
N LYS A 135 -13.16 2.53 3.59
CA LYS A 135 -13.66 1.24 3.09
C LYS A 135 -15.03 1.39 2.44
N ASP A 136 -15.96 2.02 3.12
CA ASP A 136 -17.33 2.19 2.63
C ASP A 136 -17.39 3.04 1.36
N ARG A 137 -16.65 4.15 1.32
CA ARG A 137 -16.58 5.01 0.13
C ARG A 137 -15.96 4.30 -1.08
N ARG A 138 -15.07 3.34 -0.84
CA ARG A 138 -14.33 2.61 -1.88
C ARG A 138 -15.00 1.32 -2.32
N GLN A 139 -16.17 0.95 -1.79
CA GLN A 139 -16.93 -0.23 -2.24
C GLN A 139 -17.22 -0.21 -3.76
N GLY A 140 -17.43 0.99 -4.32
CA GLY A 140 -17.66 1.20 -5.76
C GLY A 140 -16.41 1.12 -6.63
N ILE A 141 -15.20 1.04 -6.06
CA ILE A 141 -13.97 0.85 -6.83
C ILE A 141 -13.95 -0.60 -7.30
N LYS A 142 -14.20 -0.80 -8.60
CA LYS A 142 -14.05 -2.12 -9.22
C LYS A 142 -12.59 -2.56 -9.09
N LYS A 143 -12.38 -3.84 -8.75
CA LYS A 143 -11.05 -4.43 -8.96
C LYS A 143 -10.73 -4.23 -10.44
N SER A 144 -9.46 -4.04 -10.76
CA SER A 144 -9.01 -4.19 -12.15
C SER A 144 -9.60 -5.50 -12.70
N ASP A 145 -10.28 -5.42 -13.85
CA ASP A 145 -11.13 -6.48 -14.42
C ASP A 145 -10.34 -7.71 -14.90
N THR A 146 -9.06 -7.83 -14.54
CA THR A 146 -8.15 -8.82 -15.11
C THR A 146 -7.91 -9.97 -14.15
N THR A 147 -8.18 -11.18 -14.65
CA THR A 147 -8.03 -12.47 -13.96
C THR A 147 -6.61 -12.72 -13.43
N LYS A 148 -5.63 -11.92 -13.88
CA LYS A 148 -4.24 -11.99 -13.47
C LYS A 148 -3.99 -11.48 -12.05
N HIS A 149 -4.86 -10.62 -11.50
CA HIS A 149 -4.69 -10.13 -10.12
C HIS A 149 -4.70 -11.26 -9.08
N ASP A 150 -5.46 -12.34 -9.31
CA ASP A 150 -5.54 -13.49 -8.40
C ASP A 150 -4.32 -14.44 -8.52
N GLU A 151 -3.49 -14.27 -9.57
CA GLU A 151 -2.28 -15.04 -9.84
C GLU A 151 -1.04 -14.46 -9.15
N VAL A 152 -1.04 -13.17 -8.79
CA VAL A 152 0.14 -12.46 -8.26
C VAL A 152 0.23 -12.53 -6.74
N ASP A 153 -0.93 -12.51 -6.08
CA ASP A 153 -1.07 -12.58 -4.62
C ASP A 153 -0.83 -14.01 -4.07
N GLN A 154 0.04 -14.78 -4.73
CA GLN A 154 0.37 -16.17 -4.43
C GLN A 154 1.41 -16.35 -3.34
N ALA A 155 2.09 -15.29 -2.92
CA ALA A 155 3.07 -15.40 -1.83
C ALA A 155 2.44 -15.94 -0.54
N TRP A 156 1.14 -15.73 -0.34
CA TRP A 156 0.37 -16.29 0.77
C TRP A 156 -0.19 -17.71 0.52
N LYS A 157 -0.12 -18.26 -0.69
CA LYS A 157 -0.61 -19.62 -1.00
C LYS A 157 0.37 -20.73 -0.58
N LYS A 158 1.53 -20.37 -0.02
CA LYS A 158 2.57 -21.30 0.47
C LYS A 158 3.05 -20.98 1.91
N ALA A 159 2.19 -20.42 2.74
CA ALA A 159 2.40 -20.41 4.19
C ALA A 159 1.70 -21.60 4.83
#